data_AF-A0A1W6YWV3-F1
#
_entry.id   AF-A0A1W6YWV3-F1
#
_cell.length_a   1.000
_cell.length_b   1.000
_cell.length_c   1.000
_cell.angle_alpha   90.00
_cell.angle_beta   90.00
_cell.angle_gamma   90.00
#
_symmetry.space_group_name_H-M   'P 1'
#
loop_
_entity.id
_entity.type
_entity.pdbx_description
1 polymer ?
#
loop_
_entity_poly.entity_id
_entity_poly.type
_entity_poly.pdbx_seq_one_letter_code
_entity_poly.pdbx_strand_id
1 'polypeptide(L)'
;MKIPVDRLMEEHRTFEYSLTNMPIRVMVSHYIAFCRDKRKRPEFFCWPGIWMAASKATAEHRSLFLAHLSLFQDREDTNKIFPRAMPGKSPDNLRRLVNGFYSSMLVFDLARQWVVAPGPFRYDFSWLTGESDNAELVTSAKRQFVQFYGVDPDSFDLIDGVNVQTVDKSDG
;
A
#
# COMPACT_ATOMS: atom_id res chain seq x y z
N MET A 1 -19.75 -22.23 -0.31
CA MET A 1 -18.54 -21.61 0.30
C MET A 1 -17.85 -20.78 -0.77
N LYS A 2 -17.68 -19.45 -0.58
CA LYS A 2 -16.95 -18.61 -1.55
C LYS A 2 -15.46 -18.99 -1.54
N ILE A 3 -14.87 -19.23 -2.71
CA ILE A 3 -13.43 -19.55 -2.86
C ILE A 3 -12.61 -18.31 -2.44
N PRO A 4 -11.36 -18.42 -1.94
CA PRO A 4 -10.58 -17.27 -1.45
C PRO A 4 -10.53 -16.09 -2.44
N VAL A 5 -10.43 -16.39 -3.74
CA VAL A 5 -10.46 -15.37 -4.80
C VAL A 5 -11.80 -14.65 -4.87
N ASP A 6 -12.93 -15.34 -4.70
CA ASP A 6 -14.26 -14.71 -4.74
C ASP A 6 -14.46 -13.72 -3.58
N ARG A 7 -13.91 -14.03 -2.40
CA ARG A 7 -13.91 -13.09 -1.27
C ARG A 7 -13.07 -11.86 -1.60
N LEU A 8 -11.86 -12.05 -2.12
CA LEU A 8 -10.99 -10.95 -2.50
C LEU A 8 -11.62 -10.05 -3.58
N MET A 9 -12.29 -10.65 -4.56
CA MET A 9 -12.97 -9.90 -5.61
C MET A 9 -14.22 -9.18 -5.09
N GLU A 10 -14.85 -9.68 -4.02
CA GLU A 10 -15.91 -8.95 -3.32
C GLU A 10 -15.36 -7.74 -2.56
N GLU A 11 -14.22 -7.88 -1.85
CA GLU A 11 -13.52 -6.76 -1.22
C GLU A 11 -13.15 -5.69 -2.27
N HIS A 12 -12.68 -6.09 -3.44
CA HIS A 12 -12.44 -5.17 -4.56
C HIS A 12 -13.72 -4.52 -5.09
N ARG A 13 -14.83 -5.27 -5.16
CA ARG A 13 -16.11 -4.75 -5.62
C ARG A 13 -16.67 -3.69 -4.66
N THR A 14 -16.48 -3.84 -3.35
CA THR A 14 -17.04 -2.93 -2.35
C THR A 14 -16.04 -1.88 -1.84
N PHE A 15 -14.73 -2.10 -2.02
CA PHE A 15 -13.64 -1.41 -1.31
C PHE A 15 -13.63 -1.66 0.21
N GLU A 16 -14.29 -2.72 0.65
CA GLU A 16 -14.29 -3.15 2.04
C GLU A 16 -13.25 -4.25 2.23
N TYR A 17 -11.98 -3.86 2.28
CA TYR A 17 -10.87 -4.80 2.46
C TYR A 17 -10.63 -5.13 3.93
N SER A 18 -10.24 -6.37 4.20
CA SER A 18 -9.68 -6.74 5.49
C SER A 18 -8.37 -6.01 5.76
N LEU A 19 -8.14 -5.59 7.01
CA LEU A 19 -6.90 -4.93 7.44
C LEU A 19 -5.69 -5.87 7.36
N THR A 20 -5.87 -7.17 7.55
CA THR A 20 -4.78 -8.15 7.49
C THR A 20 -4.23 -8.25 6.08
N ASN A 21 -2.97 -7.85 5.90
CA ASN A 21 -2.29 -7.78 4.61
C ASN A 21 -3.05 -6.92 3.57
N MET A 22 -3.72 -5.84 4.04
CA MET A 22 -4.53 -4.97 3.18
C MET A 22 -3.79 -4.51 1.91
N PRO A 23 -2.54 -4.03 1.94
CA PRO A 23 -1.85 -3.58 0.73
C PRO A 23 -1.74 -4.68 -0.33
N ILE A 24 -1.39 -5.90 0.09
CA ILE A 24 -1.28 -7.05 -0.81
C ILE A 24 -2.65 -7.40 -1.40
N ARG A 25 -3.71 -7.41 -0.58
CA ARG A 25 -5.08 -7.68 -1.03
C ARG A 25 -5.52 -6.68 -2.10
N VAL A 26 -5.29 -5.39 -1.86
CA VAL A 26 -5.61 -4.31 -2.80
C VAL A 26 -4.84 -4.50 -4.10
N MET A 27 -3.52 -4.67 -4.05
CA MET A 27 -2.71 -4.81 -5.27
C MET A 27 -3.09 -6.07 -6.08
N VAL A 28 -3.28 -7.20 -5.41
CA VAL A 28 -3.61 -8.47 -6.07
C VAL A 28 -5.01 -8.44 -6.67
N SER A 29 -6.00 -7.88 -5.98
CA SER A 29 -7.37 -7.83 -6.50
C SER A 29 -7.49 -6.94 -7.74
N HIS A 30 -6.80 -5.80 -7.74
CA HIS A 30 -6.70 -4.90 -8.90
C HIS A 30 -5.98 -5.57 -10.07
N TYR A 31 -4.90 -6.32 -9.79
CA TYR A 31 -4.22 -7.12 -10.81
C TYR A 31 -5.14 -8.20 -11.42
N ILE A 32 -5.90 -8.93 -10.59
CA ILE A 32 -6.86 -9.93 -11.07
C ILE A 32 -7.95 -9.26 -11.92
N ALA A 33 -8.49 -8.12 -11.50
CA ALA A 33 -9.46 -7.35 -12.27
C ALA A 33 -8.88 -6.96 -13.65
N PHE A 34 -7.66 -6.42 -13.66
CA PHE A 34 -6.95 -6.07 -14.88
C PHE A 34 -6.78 -7.26 -15.83
N CYS A 35 -6.31 -8.41 -15.32
CA CYS A 35 -6.15 -9.62 -16.14
C CYS A 35 -7.48 -10.11 -16.71
N ARG A 36 -8.57 -10.08 -15.92
CA ARG A 36 -9.91 -10.50 -16.36
C ARG A 36 -10.43 -9.59 -17.48
N ASP A 37 -10.28 -8.29 -17.32
CA ASP A 37 -10.78 -7.33 -18.31
C ASP A 37 -9.91 -7.30 -19.56
N LYS A 38 -8.58 -7.39 -19.42
CA LYS A 38 -7.65 -7.55 -20.54
C LYS A 38 -7.93 -8.81 -21.36
N ARG A 39 -8.28 -9.93 -20.70
CA ARG A 39 -8.68 -11.15 -21.40
C ARG A 39 -9.97 -10.96 -22.19
N LYS A 40 -10.92 -10.20 -21.66
CA LYS A 40 -12.22 -9.95 -22.32
C LYS A 40 -12.11 -8.94 -23.46
N ARG A 41 -11.29 -7.90 -23.30
CA ARG A 41 -11.19 -6.73 -24.18
C ARG A 41 -9.74 -6.39 -24.52
N PRO A 42 -8.96 -7.34 -25.07
CA PRO A 42 -7.54 -7.14 -25.31
C PRO A 42 -7.24 -5.91 -26.19
N GLU A 43 -8.12 -5.60 -27.13
CA GLU A 43 -8.00 -4.45 -28.03
C GLU A 43 -7.95 -3.11 -27.27
N PHE A 44 -8.75 -2.95 -26.21
CA PHE A 44 -8.74 -1.75 -25.37
C PHE A 44 -7.42 -1.63 -24.61
N PHE A 45 -6.93 -2.72 -24.02
CA PHE A 45 -5.71 -2.69 -23.20
C PHE A 45 -4.42 -2.64 -24.02
N CYS A 46 -4.44 -3.03 -25.29
CA CYS A 46 -3.32 -2.84 -26.21
C CYS A 46 -3.27 -1.42 -26.80
N TRP A 47 -4.43 -0.79 -27.02
CA TRP A 47 -4.52 0.50 -27.71
C TRP A 47 -5.54 1.47 -27.04
N PRO A 48 -5.39 1.78 -25.74
CA PRO A 48 -6.41 2.51 -25.01
C PRO A 48 -6.71 3.89 -25.62
N GLY A 49 -5.69 4.58 -26.17
CA GLY A 49 -5.89 5.87 -26.83
C GLY A 49 -6.84 5.82 -28.04
N ILE A 50 -6.74 4.78 -28.89
CA ILE A 50 -7.62 4.61 -30.06
C ILE A 50 -9.04 4.29 -29.61
N TRP A 51 -9.19 3.45 -28.59
CA TRP A 51 -10.50 3.04 -28.07
C TRP A 51 -11.16 4.08 -27.16
N MET A 52 -10.40 5.09 -26.73
CA MET A 52 -10.90 6.27 -26.01
C MET A 52 -11.09 7.49 -26.92
N ALA A 53 -10.81 7.40 -28.22
CA ALA A 53 -10.96 8.49 -29.18
C ALA A 53 -12.25 8.42 -30.01
N ALA A 54 -12.84 9.59 -30.27
CA ALA A 54 -13.91 9.81 -31.24
C ALA A 54 -15.05 8.77 -31.15
N SER A 55 -15.47 8.21 -32.29
CA SER A 55 -16.59 7.27 -32.40
C SER A 55 -16.35 5.90 -31.75
N LYS A 56 -15.11 5.60 -31.33
CA LYS A 56 -14.77 4.34 -30.64
C LYS A 56 -14.94 4.43 -29.13
N ALA A 57 -15.05 5.63 -28.58
CA ALA A 57 -15.20 5.91 -27.15
C ALA A 57 -16.61 5.59 -26.61
N THR A 58 -16.97 4.31 -26.66
CA THR A 58 -18.24 3.76 -26.17
C THR A 58 -18.35 3.89 -24.65
N ALA A 59 -19.57 3.76 -24.11
CA ALA A 59 -19.80 3.75 -22.67
C ALA A 59 -19.00 2.63 -21.95
N GLU A 60 -18.83 1.48 -22.62
CA GLU A 60 -18.07 0.36 -22.08
C GLU A 60 -16.57 0.67 -21.98
N HIS A 61 -15.96 1.25 -23.02
CA HIS A 61 -14.55 1.66 -22.96
C HIS A 61 -14.30 2.73 -21.89
N ARG A 62 -15.23 3.68 -21.74
CA ARG A 62 -15.17 4.67 -20.65
C ARG A 62 -15.27 4.00 -19.28
N SER A 63 -16.15 3.01 -19.13
CA SER A 63 -16.28 2.25 -17.89
C SER A 63 -15.00 1.47 -17.56
N LEU A 64 -14.41 0.79 -18.54
CA LEU A 64 -13.11 0.11 -18.40
C LEU A 64 -12.01 1.10 -18.02
N PHE A 65 -11.92 2.23 -18.70
CA PHE A 65 -10.93 3.25 -18.39
C PHE A 65 -11.06 3.71 -16.94
N LEU A 66 -12.26 4.10 -16.51
CA LEU A 66 -12.52 4.57 -15.14
C LEU A 66 -12.24 3.49 -14.09
N ALA A 67 -12.53 2.21 -14.40
CA ALA A 67 -12.28 1.10 -13.49
C ALA A 67 -10.78 0.83 -13.25
N HIS A 68 -9.92 1.18 -14.20
CA HIS A 68 -8.46 0.94 -14.17
C HIS A 68 -7.63 2.20 -13.94
N LEU A 69 -8.25 3.32 -13.58
CA LEU A 69 -7.53 4.50 -13.12
C LEU A 69 -6.79 4.23 -11.80
N SER A 70 -5.73 4.99 -11.55
CA SER A 70 -5.04 4.94 -10.26
C SER A 70 -5.99 5.29 -9.11
N LEU A 71 -5.91 4.51 -8.03
CA LEU A 71 -6.69 4.72 -6.81
C LEU A 71 -6.32 6.03 -6.10
N PHE A 72 -5.04 6.36 -6.17
CA PHE A 72 -4.43 7.49 -5.52
C PHE A 72 -3.74 8.34 -6.59
N GLN A 73 -3.75 9.65 -6.40
CA GLN A 73 -3.05 10.60 -7.26
C GLN A 73 -2.36 11.64 -6.41
N ASP A 74 -1.18 12.03 -6.88
CA ASP A 74 -0.56 13.27 -6.45
C ASP A 74 -1.22 14.45 -7.18
N ARG A 75 -1.14 15.64 -6.58
CA ARG A 75 -1.53 16.87 -7.29
C ARG A 75 -0.28 17.70 -7.54
N GLU A 76 -0.23 18.37 -8.68
CA GLU A 76 0.91 19.19 -9.09
C GLU A 76 1.25 20.31 -8.08
N ASP A 77 0.26 20.75 -7.29
CA ASP A 77 0.39 21.83 -6.31
C ASP A 77 0.80 21.37 -4.91
N THR A 78 0.77 20.07 -4.60
CA THR A 78 1.06 19.56 -3.26
C THR A 78 1.71 18.19 -3.32
N ASN A 79 2.72 17.91 -2.50
CA ASN A 79 3.29 16.55 -2.34
C ASN A 79 2.37 15.63 -1.49
N LYS A 80 1.05 15.72 -1.69
CA LYS A 80 0.04 15.03 -0.87
C LYS A 80 -0.72 14.03 -1.71
N ILE A 81 -0.99 12.87 -1.12
CA ILE A 81 -1.71 11.81 -1.80
C ILE A 81 -3.21 11.97 -1.63
N PHE A 82 -3.94 12.09 -2.74
CA PHE A 82 -5.40 12.19 -2.75
C PHE A 82 -6.06 10.92 -3.29
N PRO A 83 -7.14 10.44 -2.64
CA PRO A 83 -7.95 9.39 -3.21
C PRO A 83 -8.77 9.87 -4.39
N ARG A 84 -8.92 9.00 -5.39
CA ARG A 84 -9.84 9.20 -6.50
C ARG A 84 -11.24 8.71 -6.12
N ALA A 85 -12.25 9.55 -6.34
CA ALA A 85 -13.64 9.12 -6.31
C ALA A 85 -13.90 8.10 -7.42
N MET A 86 -14.39 6.92 -7.05
CA MET A 86 -14.64 5.82 -7.99
C MET A 86 -16.15 5.63 -8.19
N PRO A 87 -16.66 5.60 -9.43
CA PRO A 87 -18.07 5.38 -9.70
C PRO A 87 -18.60 4.11 -9.03
N GLY A 88 -19.73 4.21 -8.33
CA GLY A 88 -20.38 3.09 -7.67
C GLY A 88 -19.69 2.59 -6.38
N LYS A 89 -18.68 3.31 -5.86
CA LYS A 89 -18.04 2.99 -4.58
C LYS A 89 -18.52 3.94 -3.47
N SER A 90 -18.65 3.40 -2.26
CA SER A 90 -18.97 4.22 -1.09
C SER A 90 -17.81 5.16 -0.73
N PRO A 91 -18.07 6.46 -0.51
CA PRO A 91 -17.05 7.39 0.00
C PRO A 91 -16.44 6.94 1.32
N ASP A 92 -17.23 6.32 2.20
CA ASP A 92 -16.72 5.81 3.48
C ASP A 92 -15.79 4.61 3.30
N ASN A 93 -16.11 3.70 2.37
CA ASN A 93 -15.21 2.59 2.04
C ASN A 93 -13.91 3.09 1.43
N LEU A 94 -13.98 4.11 0.56
CA LEU A 94 -12.80 4.75 -0.01
C LEU A 94 -11.93 5.40 1.08
N ARG A 95 -12.53 6.14 2.02
CA ARG A 95 -11.79 6.74 3.14
C ARG A 95 -11.12 5.67 4.01
N ARG A 96 -11.85 4.60 4.34
CA ARG A 96 -11.30 3.46 5.10
C ARG A 96 -10.16 2.77 4.37
N LEU A 97 -10.31 2.53 3.06
CA LEU A 97 -9.28 1.94 2.21
C LEU A 97 -8.01 2.78 2.23
N VAL A 98 -8.11 4.09 2.01
CA VAL A 98 -6.96 5.01 1.99
C VAL A 98 -6.23 4.98 3.32
N ASN A 99 -6.97 5.21 4.41
CA ASN A 99 -6.40 5.27 5.75
C ASN A 99 -5.74 3.94 6.12
N GLY A 100 -6.42 2.81 5.87
CA GLY A 100 -5.89 1.48 6.17
C GLY A 100 -4.68 1.11 5.31
N PHE A 101 -4.70 1.46 4.02
CA PHE A 101 -3.61 1.18 3.10
C PHE A 101 -2.34 1.93 3.52
N TYR A 102 -2.42 3.24 3.72
CA TYR A 102 -1.24 4.03 4.09
C TYR A 102 -0.76 3.74 5.51
N SER A 103 -1.68 3.49 6.46
CA SER A 103 -1.30 3.03 7.81
C SER A 103 -0.50 1.72 7.74
N SER A 104 -0.96 0.76 6.92
CA SER A 104 -0.24 -0.50 6.71
C SER A 104 1.12 -0.30 6.03
N MET A 105 1.27 0.71 5.16
CA MET A 105 2.55 1.03 4.52
C MET A 105 3.57 1.59 5.52
N LEU A 106 3.14 2.37 6.53
CA LEU A 106 4.04 2.83 7.59
C LEU A 106 4.66 1.64 8.35
N VAL A 107 3.83 0.67 8.73
CA VAL A 107 4.31 -0.55 9.42
C VAL A 107 5.22 -1.37 8.52
N PHE A 108 4.86 -1.50 7.24
CA PHE A 108 5.69 -2.21 6.28
C PHE A 108 7.06 -1.56 6.09
N ASP A 109 7.12 -0.23 6.05
CA ASP A 109 8.38 0.50 5.96
C ASP A 109 9.26 0.24 7.19
N LEU A 110 8.71 0.38 8.40
CA LEU A 110 9.44 0.05 9.64
C LEU A 110 9.89 -1.41 9.65
N ALA A 111 9.02 -2.36 9.30
CA ALA A 111 9.37 -3.78 9.23
C ALA A 111 10.49 -4.04 8.21
N ARG A 112 10.47 -3.35 7.07
CA ARG A 112 11.55 -3.41 6.08
C ARG A 112 12.85 -2.87 6.67
N GLN A 113 12.82 -1.71 7.31
CA GLN A 113 14.00 -1.13 7.96
C GLN A 113 14.59 -2.12 8.97
N TRP A 114 13.74 -2.73 9.80
CA TRP A 114 14.16 -3.70 10.80
C TRP A 114 14.89 -4.92 10.20
N VAL A 115 14.43 -5.42 9.06
CA VAL A 115 14.97 -6.64 8.44
C VAL A 115 16.25 -6.37 7.64
N VAL A 116 16.38 -5.20 7.01
CA VAL A 116 17.43 -4.99 5.98
C VAL A 116 18.26 -3.71 6.13
N ALA A 117 17.86 -2.76 6.98
CA ALA A 117 18.57 -1.49 7.12
C ALA A 117 19.43 -1.51 8.39
N PRO A 118 20.71 -1.09 8.30
CA PRO A 118 21.52 -0.91 9.49
C PRO A 118 21.13 0.38 10.23
N GLY A 119 21.37 0.39 11.54
CA GLY A 119 21.15 1.56 12.39
C GLY A 119 19.71 1.67 12.93
N PRO A 120 19.37 2.80 13.56
CA PRO A 120 18.07 3.00 14.19
C PRO A 120 16.97 3.20 13.15
N PHE A 121 15.71 3.00 13.57
CA PHE A 121 14.55 3.31 12.75
C PHE A 121 14.51 4.80 12.39
N ARG A 122 14.18 5.08 11.13
CA ARG A 122 13.98 6.41 10.58
C ARG A 122 12.50 6.66 10.39
N TYR A 123 12.03 7.80 10.86
CA TYR A 123 10.63 8.20 10.81
C TYR A 123 10.38 9.31 9.78
N ASP A 124 10.96 9.17 8.59
CA ASP A 124 10.72 10.09 7.48
C ASP A 124 9.51 9.62 6.68
N PHE A 125 8.36 10.23 6.95
CA PHE A 125 7.11 9.97 6.25
C PHE A 125 6.70 11.12 5.32
N SER A 126 7.67 11.95 4.90
CA SER A 126 7.44 13.06 3.96
C SER A 126 6.82 12.60 2.64
N TRP A 127 7.04 11.35 2.24
CA TRP A 127 6.42 10.75 1.05
C TRP A 127 4.89 10.65 1.14
N LEU A 128 4.30 10.70 2.35
CA LEU A 128 2.86 10.61 2.57
C LEU A 128 2.21 11.98 2.77
N THR A 129 2.88 12.86 3.51
CA THR A 129 2.33 14.14 3.98
C THR A 129 2.91 15.36 3.26
N GLY A 130 4.04 15.19 2.56
CA GLY A 130 4.88 16.29 2.07
C GLY A 130 5.73 16.96 3.15
N GLU A 131 5.64 16.51 4.41
CA GLU A 131 6.27 17.12 5.58
C GLU A 131 7.09 16.06 6.32
N SER A 132 8.37 16.33 6.55
CA SER A 132 9.26 15.40 7.26
C SER A 132 9.05 15.39 8.78
N ASP A 133 8.52 16.47 9.34
CA ASP A 133 8.24 16.57 10.77
C ASP A 133 6.73 16.39 11.03
N ASN A 134 6.35 15.17 11.40
CA ASN A 134 4.96 14.84 11.73
C ASN A 134 4.89 13.90 12.93
N ALA A 135 4.99 14.46 14.13
CA ALA A 135 5.01 13.72 15.39
C ALA A 135 3.79 12.80 15.59
N GLU A 136 2.61 13.19 15.10
CA GLU A 136 1.41 12.35 15.17
C GLU A 136 1.54 11.10 14.30
N LEU A 137 2.09 11.24 13.09
CA LEU A 137 2.32 10.14 12.17
C LEU A 137 3.39 9.18 12.71
N VAL A 138 4.47 9.72 13.29
CA VAL A 138 5.49 8.94 14.02
C VAL A 138 4.85 8.13 15.15
N THR A 139 4.06 8.79 16.00
CA THR A 139 3.36 8.13 17.11
C THR A 139 2.44 7.02 16.59
N SER A 140 1.73 7.27 15.49
CA SER A 140 0.84 6.27 14.88
C SER A 140 1.62 5.08 14.31
N ALA A 141 2.76 5.32 13.66
CA ALA A 141 3.61 4.27 13.10
C ALA A 141 4.18 3.36 14.21
N LYS A 142 4.71 3.95 15.29
CA LYS A 142 5.21 3.19 16.46
C LYS A 142 4.12 2.34 17.10
N ARG A 143 2.94 2.92 17.37
CA ARG A 143 1.79 2.21 17.94
C ARG A 143 1.39 1.00 17.10
N GLN A 144 1.36 1.16 15.77
CA GLN A 144 1.03 0.05 14.88
C GLN A 144 2.14 -1.00 14.85
N PHE A 145 3.41 -0.60 14.85
CA PHE A 145 4.53 -1.53 14.94
C PHE A 145 4.42 -2.41 16.21
N VAL A 146 4.14 -1.81 17.37
CA VAL A 146 3.86 -2.53 18.62
C VAL A 146 2.65 -3.46 18.46
N GLN A 147 1.57 -3.01 17.81
CA GLN A 147 0.38 -3.85 17.60
C GLN A 147 0.69 -5.11 16.76
N PHE A 148 1.57 -5.01 15.77
CA PHE A 148 1.92 -6.13 14.89
C PHE A 148 3.05 -7.02 15.44
N TYR A 149 4.03 -6.45 16.13
CA TYR A 149 5.26 -7.15 16.54
C TYR A 149 5.46 -7.27 18.06
N GLY A 150 4.65 -6.57 18.86
CA GLY A 150 4.70 -6.64 20.32
C GLY A 150 5.86 -5.88 20.97
N VAL A 151 6.65 -5.15 20.20
CA VAL A 151 7.86 -4.45 20.65
C VAL A 151 7.90 -3.03 20.10
N ASP A 152 8.50 -2.09 20.84
CA ASP A 152 8.67 -0.72 20.38
C ASP A 152 9.88 -0.65 19.43
N PRO A 153 9.78 0.02 18.27
CA PRO A 153 10.91 0.14 17.34
C PRO A 153 12.13 0.85 17.95
N ASP A 154 11.97 1.66 18.99
CA ASP A 154 13.10 2.34 19.65
C ASP A 154 13.67 1.55 20.84
N SER A 155 13.12 0.36 21.17
CA SER A 155 13.63 -0.46 22.28
C SER A 155 14.80 -1.37 21.90
N PHE A 156 15.28 -1.32 20.66
CA PHE A 156 16.36 -2.19 20.20
C PHE A 156 17.74 -1.57 20.43
N ASP A 157 18.65 -2.37 20.97
CA ASP A 157 20.07 -2.03 21.03
C ASP A 157 20.75 -2.34 19.69
N LEU A 158 21.55 -1.40 19.19
CA LEU A 158 22.36 -1.61 18.00
C LEU A 158 23.59 -2.45 18.36
N ILE A 159 23.73 -3.60 17.71
CA ILE A 159 24.93 -4.41 17.81
C ILE A 159 25.94 -3.89 16.78
N ASP A 160 26.88 -3.07 17.22
CA ASP A 160 28.03 -2.70 16.40
C ASP A 160 28.87 -3.95 16.12
N GLY A 161 29.14 -4.23 14.84
CA GLY A 161 29.94 -5.38 14.40
C GLY A 161 31.43 -5.38 14.82
N VAL A 162 31.81 -4.63 15.86
CA VAL A 162 33.20 -4.43 16.30
C VAL A 162 33.46 -4.92 17.74
N ASN A 163 32.49 -5.57 18.41
CA ASN A 163 32.76 -6.19 19.72
C ASN A 163 32.22 -7.63 19.81
N VAL A 164 32.75 -8.51 18.96
CA VAL A 164 32.95 -9.90 19.37
C VAL A 164 34.34 -9.95 20.03
N GLN A 165 34.44 -9.50 21.29
CA GLN A 165 35.62 -9.82 22.08
C GLN A 165 35.61 -11.32 22.34
N THR A 166 36.58 -11.96 21.69
CA THR A 166 37.13 -13.29 21.90
C THR A 166 36.89 -13.83 23.30
N VAL A 167 36.25 -15.01 23.37
CA VAL A 167 36.35 -15.91 24.52
C VAL A 167 37.83 -16.18 24.73
N ASP A 168 38.37 -15.63 25.82
CA ASP A 168 39.72 -15.89 26.27
C ASP A 168 39.82 -17.38 26.63
N LYS A 169 40.46 -18.16 25.75
CA LYS A 169 41.04 -19.45 26.15
C LYS A 169 42.39 -19.13 26.75
N SER A 170 42.39 -18.73 28.03
CA SER A 170 43.57 -18.80 28.86
C SER A 170 43.61 -20.19 29.51
N ASP A 171 44.66 -20.92 29.13
CA ASP A 171 45.06 -22.20 29.67
C ASP A 171 45.23 -22.18 31.20
N GLY A 172 44.81 -23.27 31.83
CA GLY A 172 45.05 -23.63 33.23
C GLY A 172 44.66 -25.08 33.47
#